data_AF-A0A6A3VRE2-F1
#
_entry.id   AF-A0A6A3VRE2-F1
#
_cell.length_a   1.000
_cell.length_b   1.000
_cell.length_c   1.000
_cell.angle_alpha   90.00
_cell.angle_beta   90.00
_cell.angle_gamma   90.00
#
_symmetry.space_group_name_H-M   'P 1'
#
loop_
_entity.id
_entity.type
_entity.pdbx_description
1 polymer ?
#
loop_
_entity_poly.entity_id
_entity_poly.type
_entity_poly.pdbx_seq_one_letter_code
_entity_poly.pdbx_strand_id
1 'polypeptide(L)'
;MVFYYVGTYRNDRLGWPVNFEFTQKKRPKRMARGSYRIAQCKPHPSLVAVSWMDAKPVSMFATGCATIPATVSRKEKGSTVPQVVPCPQLVADYRRGMSGVDQHDQLRLQRYSIQRCVAFKKYYRQLFIAFVDMTVLNGFIIHKLIMKKEGGSVPTHAEYMRRLHVELLEITGANSANLRSNMSAEDLFSTSIPTSEHQLQNQENYYSANGQRKHRQHLCKVCSALAPPKTKGFETSYFCRRCTEYHGGYIPLCNCVRRQETGNKSTRDLIWHATWVNGTVIPAHLKKSIHFCKRKRSEAEDEQKEG
;
A
#
# COMPACT_ATOMS: atom_id res chain seq x y z
N MET A 1 -14.30 36.55 3.72
CA MET A 1 -13.10 35.81 3.29
C MET A 1 -13.05 35.85 1.76
N VAL A 2 -11.99 36.42 1.18
CA VAL A 2 -11.84 36.50 -0.29
C VAL A 2 -10.97 35.33 -0.74
N PHE A 3 -11.42 34.57 -1.74
CA PHE A 3 -10.67 33.46 -2.30
C PHE A 3 -10.05 33.86 -3.64
N TYR A 4 -8.77 33.54 -3.81
CA TYR A 4 -8.05 33.72 -5.06
C TYR A 4 -7.88 32.37 -5.75
N TYR A 5 -7.94 32.37 -7.08
CA TYR A 5 -7.73 31.18 -7.90
C TYR A 5 -6.48 31.34 -8.74
N VAL A 6 -5.71 30.27 -8.87
CA VAL A 6 -4.66 30.16 -9.89
C VAL A 6 -4.61 28.72 -10.38
N GLY A 7 -4.62 28.54 -11.70
CA GLY A 7 -4.64 27.21 -12.27
C GLY A 7 -4.25 27.18 -13.74
N THR A 8 -3.82 26.02 -14.20
CA THR A 8 -3.64 25.74 -15.62
C THR A 8 -4.99 25.67 -16.31
N TYR A 9 -5.07 26.25 -17.49
CA TYR A 9 -6.27 26.27 -18.30
C TYR A 9 -6.07 25.48 -19.58
N ARG A 10 -7.14 24.82 -20.04
CA ARG A 10 -7.14 24.18 -21.36
C ARG A 10 -7.64 25.18 -22.40
N ASN A 11 -6.83 25.41 -23.43
CA ASN A 11 -7.10 26.42 -24.47
C ASN A 11 -8.38 26.16 -25.28
N ASP A 12 -8.86 24.92 -25.33
CA ASP A 12 -10.06 24.50 -26.07
C ASP A 12 -11.38 24.84 -25.36
N ARG A 13 -11.32 25.58 -24.25
CA ARG A 13 -12.48 25.96 -23.46
C ARG A 13 -12.91 27.40 -23.75
N LEU A 14 -14.22 27.64 -23.68
CA LEU A 14 -14.81 28.97 -23.84
C LEU A 14 -14.19 30.00 -22.88
N GLY A 15 -14.10 31.25 -23.32
CA GLY A 15 -13.55 32.35 -22.50
C GLY A 15 -12.03 32.50 -22.54
N TRP A 16 -11.30 31.61 -23.22
CA TRP A 16 -9.88 31.84 -23.50
C TRP A 16 -9.71 32.96 -24.55
N PRO A 17 -8.76 33.89 -24.38
CA PRO A 17 -8.56 34.97 -25.34
C PRO A 17 -8.10 34.44 -26.72
N VAL A 18 -8.78 34.90 -27.78
CA VAL A 18 -8.46 34.52 -29.17
C VAL A 18 -7.10 35.09 -29.57
N ASN A 19 -6.29 34.30 -30.31
CA ASN A 19 -4.95 34.67 -30.80
C ASN A 19 -3.92 35.08 -29.74
N PHE A 20 -4.17 34.74 -28.47
CA PHE A 20 -3.29 35.12 -27.36
C PHE A 20 -2.19 34.09 -27.09
N GLU A 21 -2.49 32.81 -27.25
CA GLU A 21 -1.57 31.73 -26.89
C GLU A 21 -0.38 31.57 -27.84
N PHE A 22 0.66 30.95 -27.30
CA PHE A 22 1.73 30.40 -28.12
C PHE A 22 1.24 29.13 -28.85
N THR A 23 1.16 29.20 -30.17
CA THR A 23 0.66 28.10 -31.02
C THR A 23 1.68 26.96 -31.20
N GLN A 24 2.94 27.16 -30.81
CA GLN A 24 3.99 26.17 -31.00
C GLN A 24 3.89 25.03 -29.96
N LYS A 25 3.95 23.77 -30.40
CA LYS A 25 3.94 22.61 -29.49
C LYS A 25 5.15 22.53 -28.54
N LYS A 26 6.27 23.15 -28.92
CA LYS A 26 7.52 23.22 -28.16
C LYS A 26 8.14 24.60 -28.34
N ARG A 27 8.95 25.02 -27.37
CA ARG A 27 9.70 26.29 -27.43
C ARG A 27 10.65 26.32 -28.65
N PRO A 28 10.55 27.32 -29.54
CA PRO A 28 11.54 27.53 -30.60
C PRO A 28 12.91 27.91 -30.04
N LYS A 29 14.01 27.49 -30.69
CA LYS A 29 15.39 27.82 -30.25
C LYS A 29 15.64 29.33 -30.14
N ARG A 30 15.05 30.12 -31.06
CA ARG A 30 15.14 31.59 -31.09
C ARG A 30 14.39 32.30 -29.96
N MET A 31 13.51 31.60 -29.25
CA MET A 31 12.70 32.19 -28.19
C MET A 31 13.33 31.90 -26.83
N ALA A 32 13.55 32.96 -26.04
CA ALA A 32 14.02 32.83 -24.68
C ALA A 32 13.03 31.98 -23.86
N ARG A 33 13.58 31.10 -23.02
CA ARG A 33 12.76 30.37 -22.05
C ARG A 33 12.25 31.35 -21.00
N GLY A 34 10.97 31.27 -20.68
CA GLY A 34 10.33 32.18 -19.73
C GLY A 34 9.60 33.35 -20.37
N SER A 35 9.58 33.49 -21.71
CA SER A 35 8.73 34.47 -22.37
C SER A 35 7.25 34.25 -22.01
N TYR A 36 6.52 35.31 -21.71
CA TYR A 36 5.08 35.24 -21.42
C TYR A 36 4.30 36.37 -22.06
N ARG A 37 2.99 36.13 -22.19
CA ARG A 37 1.96 37.11 -22.53
C ARG A 37 0.95 37.15 -21.41
N ILE A 38 0.39 38.32 -21.15
CA ILE A 38 -0.64 38.54 -20.13
C ILE A 38 -1.82 39.25 -20.80
N ALA A 39 -3.03 38.74 -20.55
CA ALA A 39 -4.26 39.40 -20.96
C ALA A 39 -5.15 39.57 -19.73
N GLN A 40 -5.75 40.75 -19.60
CA GLN A 40 -6.68 41.07 -18.52
C GLN A 40 -8.09 41.11 -19.08
N CYS A 41 -9.03 40.52 -18.35
CA CYS A 41 -10.44 40.56 -18.73
C CYS A 41 -10.99 41.98 -18.54
N LYS A 42 -11.59 42.56 -19.60
CA LYS A 42 -12.15 43.92 -19.57
C LYS A 42 -13.29 44.08 -18.54
N PRO A 43 -14.35 43.24 -18.54
CA PRO A 43 -15.42 43.37 -17.56
C PRO A 43 -15.03 42.95 -16.14
N HIS A 44 -13.99 42.12 -15.99
CA HIS A 44 -13.52 41.63 -14.70
C HIS A 44 -12.00 41.77 -14.58
N PRO A 45 -11.47 42.96 -14.23
CA PRO A 45 -10.03 43.22 -14.21
C PRO A 45 -9.23 42.31 -13.27
N SER A 46 -9.87 41.73 -12.26
CA SER A 46 -9.23 40.75 -11.37
C SER A 46 -8.89 39.43 -12.05
N LEU A 47 -9.54 39.10 -13.19
CA LEU A 47 -9.30 37.90 -13.97
C LEU A 47 -8.21 38.14 -15.02
N VAL A 48 -7.13 37.35 -14.93
CA VAL A 48 -5.97 37.46 -15.79
C VAL A 48 -5.66 36.12 -16.44
N ALA A 49 -5.46 36.13 -17.76
CA ALA A 49 -4.93 35.02 -18.53
C ALA A 49 -3.42 35.18 -18.72
N VAL A 50 -2.66 34.08 -18.59
CA VAL A 50 -1.24 34.04 -18.90
C VAL A 50 -0.94 32.89 -19.84
N SER A 51 -0.19 33.20 -20.90
CA SER A 51 0.49 32.19 -21.70
C SER A 51 1.99 32.30 -21.44
N TRP A 52 2.59 31.27 -20.85
CA TRP A 52 4.01 31.25 -20.47
C TRP A 52 4.76 30.14 -21.20
N MET A 53 5.89 30.48 -21.81
CA MET A 53 6.71 29.57 -22.58
C MET A 53 7.82 28.95 -21.72
N ASP A 54 7.62 27.71 -21.28
CA ASP A 54 8.66 26.89 -20.67
C ASP A 54 9.34 26.01 -21.74
N ALA A 55 9.47 24.69 -21.54
CA ALA A 55 9.81 23.76 -22.62
C ALA A 55 8.66 23.62 -23.65
N LYS A 56 7.44 23.83 -23.17
CA LYS A 56 6.18 23.85 -23.92
C LYS A 56 5.36 25.05 -23.42
N PRO A 57 4.42 25.57 -24.23
CA PRO A 57 3.53 26.61 -23.77
C PRO A 57 2.62 26.10 -22.64
N VAL A 58 2.44 26.94 -21.62
CA VAL A 58 1.54 26.70 -20.49
C VAL A 58 0.56 27.86 -20.43
N SER A 59 -0.73 27.52 -20.48
CA SER A 59 -1.83 28.48 -20.37
C SER A 59 -2.41 28.44 -18.97
N MET A 60 -2.68 29.59 -18.38
CA MET A 60 -3.13 29.72 -17.00
C MET A 60 -4.17 30.84 -16.87
N PHE A 61 -5.08 30.66 -15.92
CA PHE A 61 -5.92 31.74 -15.41
C PHE A 61 -5.62 31.99 -13.94
N ALA A 62 -5.76 33.23 -13.54
CA ALA A 62 -5.67 33.63 -12.15
C ALA A 62 -6.71 34.71 -11.83
N THR A 63 -7.20 34.71 -10.59
CA THR A 63 -8.02 35.79 -10.03
C THR A 63 -7.31 36.42 -8.85
N GLY A 64 -7.06 37.73 -8.93
CA GLY A 64 -6.42 38.48 -7.85
C GLY A 64 -4.96 38.10 -7.54
N CYS A 65 -4.28 37.39 -8.44
CA CYS A 65 -2.85 37.11 -8.32
C CYS A 65 -2.02 38.23 -8.97
N ALA A 66 -0.83 38.48 -8.42
CA ALA A 66 0.08 39.48 -8.97
C ALA A 66 0.66 39.05 -10.33
N THR A 67 0.77 40.01 -11.23
CA THR A 67 1.36 39.86 -12.57
C THR A 67 2.77 40.43 -12.67
N ILE A 68 3.34 40.88 -11.55
CA ILE A 68 4.69 41.43 -11.47
C ILE A 68 5.74 40.40 -11.94
N PRO A 69 6.85 40.86 -12.53
CA PRO A 69 7.96 39.98 -12.90
C PRO A 69 8.49 39.21 -11.69
N ALA A 70 8.68 37.91 -11.87
CA ALA A 70 9.22 36.98 -10.90
C ALA A 70 10.11 35.95 -11.60
N THR A 71 10.64 34.99 -10.83
CA THR A 71 11.42 33.89 -11.38
C THR A 71 11.09 32.56 -10.71
N VAL A 72 11.31 31.47 -11.45
CA VAL A 72 11.15 30.11 -10.95
C VAL A 72 12.37 29.26 -11.30
N SER A 73 12.86 28.50 -10.32
CA SER A 73 14.02 27.61 -10.48
C SER A 73 13.63 26.29 -11.17
N ARG A 74 14.03 26.07 -12.42
CA ARG A 74 13.65 24.89 -13.21
C ARG A 74 14.88 24.03 -13.51
N LYS A 75 14.78 22.73 -13.22
CA LYS A 75 15.79 21.76 -13.65
C LYS A 75 15.55 21.40 -15.11
N GLU A 76 16.58 21.49 -15.94
CA GLU A 76 16.54 21.02 -17.32
C GLU A 76 16.97 19.55 -17.38
N LYS A 77 16.35 18.78 -18.29
CA LYS A 77 16.67 17.36 -18.44
C LYS A 77 18.13 17.24 -18.94
N GLY A 78 18.99 16.65 -18.12
CA GLY A 78 20.42 16.50 -18.41
C GLY A 78 21.33 17.53 -17.74
N SER A 79 20.77 18.54 -17.05
CA SER A 79 21.56 19.47 -16.23
C SER A 79 21.40 19.16 -14.75
N THR A 80 22.51 19.18 -14.02
CA THR A 80 22.51 19.10 -12.55
C THR A 80 22.12 20.43 -11.92
N VAL A 81 22.38 21.54 -12.61
CA VAL A 81 22.18 22.91 -12.09
C VAL A 81 20.77 23.41 -12.45
N PRO A 82 19.98 23.88 -11.46
CA PRO A 82 18.70 24.53 -11.72
C PRO A 82 18.89 25.87 -12.45
N GLN A 83 18.13 26.10 -13.52
CA GLN A 83 18.11 27.37 -14.25
C GLN A 83 17.05 28.30 -13.65
N VAL A 84 17.38 29.58 -13.48
CA VAL A 84 16.41 30.61 -13.11
C VAL A 84 15.66 31.04 -14.38
N VAL A 85 14.34 30.82 -14.40
CA VAL A 85 13.49 31.14 -15.55
C VAL A 85 12.56 32.29 -15.20
N PRO A 86 12.51 33.38 -15.99
CA PRO A 86 11.56 34.46 -15.81
C PRO A 86 10.11 33.97 -15.94
N CYS A 87 9.23 34.47 -15.09
CA CYS A 87 7.79 34.22 -15.15
C CYS A 87 7.02 35.32 -14.42
N PRO A 88 5.70 35.48 -14.63
CA PRO A 88 4.91 36.33 -13.76
C PRO A 88 4.72 35.67 -12.38
N GLN A 89 4.50 36.49 -11.34
CA GLN A 89 4.37 36.04 -9.95
C GLN A 89 3.30 34.95 -9.76
N LEU A 90 2.16 35.03 -10.46
CA LEU A 90 1.14 33.97 -10.42
C LEU A 90 1.65 32.58 -10.82
N VAL A 91 2.64 32.48 -11.72
CA VAL A 91 3.23 31.18 -12.09
C VAL A 91 4.08 30.63 -10.95
N ALA A 92 4.79 31.52 -10.23
CA ALA A 92 5.55 31.15 -9.04
C ALA A 92 4.61 30.72 -7.91
N ASP A 93 3.52 31.44 -7.69
CA ASP A 93 2.53 31.12 -6.67
C ASP A 93 1.79 29.81 -6.97
N TYR A 94 1.38 29.59 -8.22
CA TYR A 94 0.83 28.32 -8.66
C TYR A 94 1.79 27.18 -8.35
N ARG A 95 3.06 27.32 -8.73
CA ARG A 95 4.05 26.27 -8.47
C ARG A 95 4.24 26.01 -6.97
N ARG A 96 4.20 27.04 -6.13
CA ARG A 96 4.33 26.91 -4.68
C ARG A 96 3.15 26.16 -4.06
N GLY A 97 1.93 26.44 -4.53
CA GLY A 97 0.70 25.81 -4.05
C GLY A 97 0.38 24.46 -4.72
N MET A 98 0.94 24.20 -5.90
CA MET A 98 0.74 22.96 -6.65
C MET A 98 1.36 21.77 -5.92
N SER A 99 0.81 20.58 -6.18
CA SER A 99 1.28 19.30 -5.63
C SER A 99 1.07 19.11 -4.14
N GLY A 100 0.33 19.97 -3.44
CA GLY A 100 -0.05 19.70 -2.04
C GLY A 100 -0.83 18.39 -1.88
N VAL A 101 -1.85 18.21 -2.74
CA VAL A 101 -2.66 16.98 -2.78
C VAL A 101 -1.83 15.78 -3.20
N ASP A 102 -1.03 15.90 -4.26
CA ASP A 102 -0.18 14.80 -4.74
C ASP A 102 0.85 14.39 -3.68
N GLN A 103 1.46 15.33 -2.97
CA GLN A 103 2.40 15.04 -1.88
C GLN A 103 1.72 14.33 -0.70
N HIS A 104 0.52 14.78 -0.33
CA HIS A 104 -0.27 14.13 0.72
C HIS A 104 -0.64 12.70 0.30
N ASP A 105 -1.15 12.52 -0.91
CA ASP A 105 -1.50 11.21 -1.47
C ASP A 105 -0.26 10.31 -1.57
N GLN A 106 0.87 10.85 -1.99
CA GLN A 106 2.13 10.11 -2.07
C GLN A 106 2.56 9.65 -0.68
N LEU A 107 2.56 10.51 0.33
CA LEU A 107 2.91 10.14 1.71
C LEU A 107 1.92 9.11 2.29
N ARG A 108 0.64 9.27 1.98
CA ARG A 108 -0.45 8.37 2.41
C ARG A 108 -0.28 6.98 1.81
N LEU A 109 -0.09 6.87 0.49
CA LEU A 109 -0.03 5.62 -0.27
C LEU A 109 1.37 5.00 -0.34
N GLN A 110 2.34 5.54 0.40
CA GLN A 110 3.73 5.06 0.45
C GLN A 110 3.86 3.83 1.39
N ARG A 111 4.92 3.77 2.22
CA ARG A 111 5.36 2.58 2.96
C ARG A 111 4.43 2.13 4.09
N TYR A 112 3.57 3.02 4.59
CA TYR A 112 2.77 2.77 5.80
C TYR A 112 1.26 2.85 5.54
N SER A 113 0.83 2.75 4.28
CA SER A 113 -0.60 2.75 3.94
C SER A 113 -1.27 1.46 4.36
N ILE A 114 -2.24 1.55 5.27
CA ILE A 114 -3.09 0.43 5.63
C ILE A 114 -3.95 0.06 4.44
N GLN A 115 -4.45 1.06 3.68
CA GLN A 115 -5.30 0.86 2.51
C GLN A 115 -4.65 -0.05 1.46
N ARG A 116 -3.32 -0.01 1.32
CA ARG A 116 -2.60 -0.86 0.36
C ARG A 116 -2.29 -2.26 0.90
N CYS A 117 -2.36 -2.47 2.21
CA CYS A 117 -2.07 -3.75 2.85
C CYS A 117 -3.28 -4.68 2.92
N VAL A 118 -4.50 -4.15 2.73
CA VAL A 118 -5.76 -4.91 2.84
C VAL A 118 -6.63 -4.73 1.61
N ALA A 119 -7.36 -5.78 1.25
CA ALA A 119 -8.36 -5.74 0.18
C ALA A 119 -9.68 -6.28 0.70
N PHE A 120 -10.75 -5.49 0.58
CA PHE A 120 -12.09 -5.88 1.00
C PHE A 120 -13.00 -6.12 -0.21
N LYS A 121 -13.95 -7.06 -0.06
CA LYS A 121 -15.01 -7.29 -1.07
C LYS A 121 -15.97 -6.11 -1.20
N LYS A 122 -16.20 -5.37 -0.12
CA LYS A 122 -17.16 -4.25 -0.06
C LYS A 122 -16.39 -2.92 -0.06
N TYR A 123 -16.69 -2.04 -1.01
CA TYR A 123 -15.92 -0.81 -1.26
C TYR A 123 -15.88 0.15 -0.06
N TYR A 124 -16.96 0.24 0.74
CA TYR A 124 -17.02 1.16 1.87
C TYR A 124 -15.99 0.83 2.97
N ARG A 125 -15.60 -0.45 3.10
CA ARG A 125 -14.54 -0.86 4.03
C ARG A 125 -13.19 -0.33 3.58
N GLN A 126 -12.93 -0.37 2.26
CA GLN A 126 -11.73 0.25 1.68
C GLN A 126 -11.72 1.77 1.89
N LEU A 127 -12.87 2.42 1.72
CA LEU A 127 -13.02 3.86 1.95
C LEU A 127 -12.78 4.23 3.42
N PHE A 128 -13.29 3.45 4.36
CA PHE A 128 -13.03 3.64 5.79
C PHE A 128 -11.53 3.59 6.10
N ILE A 129 -10.82 2.58 5.59
CA ILE A 129 -9.36 2.50 5.77
C ILE A 129 -8.62 3.68 5.13
N ALA A 130 -9.09 4.18 3.98
CA ALA A 130 -8.53 5.38 3.38
C ALA A 130 -8.68 6.62 4.30
N PHE A 131 -9.80 6.74 5.03
CA PHE A 131 -9.98 7.80 6.04
C PHE A 131 -9.06 7.62 7.25
N VAL A 132 -8.82 6.39 7.70
CA VAL A 132 -7.85 6.11 8.76
C VAL A 132 -6.45 6.55 8.32
N ASP A 133 -6.00 6.13 7.12
CA ASP A 133 -4.71 6.53 6.55
C ASP A 133 -4.59 8.07 6.46
N MET A 134 -5.64 8.78 6.03
CA MET A 134 -5.66 10.25 6.00
C MET A 134 -5.56 10.88 7.40
N THR A 135 -6.27 10.33 8.38
CA THR A 135 -6.29 10.83 9.76
C THR A 135 -4.91 10.68 10.41
N VAL A 136 -4.29 9.51 10.25
CA VAL A 136 -2.94 9.23 10.76
C VAL A 136 -1.92 10.20 10.15
N LEU A 137 -1.98 10.43 8.83
CA LEU A 137 -1.08 11.36 8.15
C LEU A 137 -1.31 12.81 8.58
N ASN A 138 -2.57 13.24 8.74
CA ASN A 138 -2.89 14.58 9.25
C ASN A 138 -2.37 14.77 10.69
N GLY A 139 -2.52 13.75 11.54
CA GLY A 139 -1.93 13.74 12.89
C GLY A 139 -0.40 13.88 12.85
N PHE A 140 0.28 13.19 11.94
CA PHE A 140 1.73 13.34 11.74
C PHE A 140 2.12 14.76 11.31
N ILE A 141 1.37 15.37 10.38
CA ILE A 141 1.61 16.75 9.92
C ILE A 141 1.48 17.72 11.09
N ILE A 142 0.41 17.60 11.88
CA ILE A 142 0.19 18.45 13.06
C ILE A 142 1.30 18.27 14.09
N HIS A 143 1.66 17.02 14.42
CA HIS A 143 2.75 16.72 15.35
C HIS A 143 4.07 17.35 14.89
N LYS A 144 4.38 17.26 13.59
CA LYS A 144 5.56 17.90 13.00
C LYS A 144 5.54 19.43 13.09
N LEU A 145 4.38 20.06 12.94
CA LEU A 145 4.23 21.51 13.09
C LEU A 145 4.44 21.95 14.54
N ILE A 146 3.88 21.20 15.51
CA ILE A 146 4.04 21.47 16.95
C ILE A 146 5.51 21.32 17.36
N MET A 147 6.16 20.20 17.02
CA MET A 147 7.57 19.97 17.36
C MET A 147 8.49 21.05 16.79
N LYS A 148 8.23 21.51 15.56
CA LYS A 148 8.98 22.63 14.97
C LYS A 148 8.78 23.94 15.72
N LYS A 149 7.55 24.22 16.17
CA LYS A 149 7.22 25.44 16.92
C LYS A 149 7.91 25.44 18.29
N GLU A 150 8.03 24.28 18.92
CA GLU A 150 8.64 24.08 20.24
C GLU A 150 10.17 23.90 20.17
N GLY A 151 10.76 23.87 18.97
CA GLY A 151 12.21 23.66 18.79
C GLY A 151 12.67 22.22 19.02
N GLY A 152 11.74 21.27 19.12
CA GLY A 152 12.03 19.85 19.30
C GLY A 152 12.48 19.15 18.02
N SER A 153 13.09 17.96 18.18
CA SER A 153 13.43 17.10 17.04
C SER A 153 12.15 16.53 16.41
N VAL A 154 12.01 16.71 15.09
CA VAL A 154 10.87 16.18 14.35
C VAL A 154 11.08 14.69 14.10
N PRO A 155 10.20 13.79 14.60
CA PRO A 155 10.32 12.37 14.33
C PRO A 155 10.12 12.07 12.85
N THR A 156 10.76 11.02 12.38
CA THR A 156 10.49 10.41 11.08
C THR A 156 9.07 9.85 11.04
N HIS A 157 8.52 9.67 9.83
CA HIS A 157 7.20 9.05 9.66
C HIS A 157 7.16 7.64 10.29
N ALA A 158 8.25 6.89 10.19
CA ALA A 158 8.39 5.56 10.80
C ALA A 158 8.32 5.59 12.34
N GLU A 159 9.01 6.53 12.97
CA GLU A 159 8.99 6.71 14.42
C GLU A 159 7.62 7.10 14.93
N TYR A 160 6.97 8.07 14.25
CA TYR A 160 5.61 8.46 14.57
C TYR A 160 4.65 7.26 14.48
N MET A 161 4.74 6.48 13.40
CA MET A 161 3.90 5.29 13.24
C MET A 161 4.15 4.26 14.33
N ARG A 162 5.41 3.96 14.67
CA ARG A 162 5.73 3.01 15.75
C ARG A 162 5.14 3.45 17.09
N ARG A 163 5.30 4.74 17.43
CA ARG A 163 4.79 5.28 18.69
C ARG A 163 3.26 5.22 18.76
N LEU A 164 2.59 5.62 17.68
CA LEU A 164 1.14 5.52 17.54
C LEU A 164 0.62 4.08 17.71
N HIS A 165 1.31 3.08 17.13
CA HIS A 165 0.90 1.69 17.26
C HIS A 165 1.01 1.19 18.71
N VAL A 166 2.09 1.54 19.41
CA VAL A 166 2.29 1.16 20.83
C VAL A 166 1.18 1.77 21.69
N GLU A 167 0.94 3.08 21.56
CA GLU A 167 -0.10 3.78 22.32
C GLU A 167 -1.50 3.20 22.07
N LEU A 168 -1.83 2.87 20.81
CA LEU A 168 -3.12 2.24 20.48
C LEU A 168 -3.26 0.82 21.06
N LEU A 169 -2.18 0.05 21.12
CA LEU A 169 -2.19 -1.29 21.71
C LEU A 169 -2.37 -1.23 23.23
N GLU A 170 -1.75 -0.28 23.91
CA GLU A 170 -1.92 -0.05 25.34
C GLU A 170 -3.37 0.32 25.69
N ILE A 171 -3.99 1.21 24.92
CA ILE A 171 -5.41 1.55 25.06
C ILE A 171 -6.29 0.30 24.84
N THR A 172 -5.95 -0.52 23.86
CA THR A 172 -6.70 -1.75 23.56
C THR A 172 -6.54 -2.81 24.65
N GLY A 173 -5.35 -2.92 25.27
CA GLY A 173 -5.11 -3.82 26.39
C GLY A 173 -5.90 -3.42 27.64
N ALA A 174 -5.87 -2.13 27.99
CA ALA A 174 -6.60 -1.56 29.13
C ALA A 174 -8.13 -1.59 28.94
N ASN A 175 -8.61 -1.37 27.70
CA ASN A 175 -10.04 -1.38 27.36
C ASN A 175 -10.52 -2.69 26.71
N SER A 176 -9.74 -3.76 26.81
CA SER A 176 -10.06 -5.05 26.18
C SER A 176 -11.39 -5.64 26.68
N ALA A 177 -11.83 -5.27 27.88
CA ALA A 177 -13.15 -5.59 28.41
C ALA A 177 -14.28 -4.80 27.73
N ASN A 178 -14.06 -3.53 27.37
CA ASN A 178 -15.05 -2.62 26.78
C ASN A 178 -15.18 -2.75 25.25
N LEU A 179 -14.14 -3.22 24.55
CA LEU A 179 -14.24 -3.47 23.11
C LEU A 179 -14.94 -4.80 22.80
N ARG A 180 -14.81 -5.79 23.70
CA ARG A 180 -15.51 -7.09 23.63
C ARG A 180 -17.01 -6.98 23.85
N SER A 181 -17.49 -5.97 24.57
CA SER A 181 -18.93 -5.77 24.83
C SER A 181 -19.67 -5.10 23.67
N ASN A 182 -18.95 -4.63 22.64
CA ASN A 182 -19.54 -3.97 21.50
C ASN A 182 -19.98 -5.03 20.47
N MET A 183 -21.21 -5.55 20.62
CA MET A 183 -21.81 -6.61 19.78
C MET A 183 -21.89 -6.29 18.28
N SER A 184 -21.54 -5.06 17.85
CA SER A 184 -21.43 -4.68 16.44
C SER A 184 -20.02 -4.88 15.84
N ALA A 185 -19.01 -5.19 16.67
CA ALA A 185 -17.63 -5.39 16.23
C ALA A 185 -17.28 -6.83 15.83
N GLU A 186 -18.19 -7.80 16.04
CA GLU A 186 -17.96 -9.20 15.64
C GLU A 186 -17.75 -9.36 14.11
N ASP A 187 -18.21 -8.39 13.31
CA ASP A 187 -18.07 -8.38 11.85
C ASP A 187 -16.86 -7.52 11.37
N LEU A 188 -16.10 -6.95 12.30
CA LEU A 188 -14.92 -6.08 12.06
C LEU A 188 -13.60 -6.74 12.45
N PHE A 189 -13.62 -7.80 13.24
CA PHE A 189 -12.47 -8.65 13.49
C PHE A 189 -12.68 -9.98 12.74
N SER A 190 -12.02 -10.16 11.59
CA SER A 190 -11.52 -11.51 11.33
C SER A 190 -10.57 -11.78 12.48
N THR A 191 -11.03 -12.62 13.41
CA THR A 191 -10.33 -13.28 14.51
C THR A 191 -8.91 -12.75 14.72
N SER A 192 -8.64 -12.13 15.88
CA SER A 192 -7.28 -11.85 16.34
C SER A 192 -6.34 -12.93 15.83
N ILE A 193 -5.35 -12.59 14.98
CA ILE A 193 -4.33 -13.55 14.56
C ILE A 193 -3.74 -14.05 15.87
N PRO A 194 -4.02 -15.29 16.30
CA PRO A 194 -3.29 -15.85 17.41
C PRO A 194 -1.85 -15.81 16.93
N THR A 195 -0.92 -15.35 17.76
CA THR A 195 0.50 -15.63 17.56
C THR A 195 0.61 -17.16 17.66
N SER A 196 0.24 -17.86 16.59
CA SER A 196 0.12 -19.31 16.63
C SER A 196 1.55 -19.81 16.62
N GLU A 197 1.90 -20.58 17.63
CA GLU A 197 3.13 -21.39 17.63
C GLU A 197 3.22 -22.31 16.39
N HIS A 198 2.13 -22.41 15.65
CA HIS A 198 1.94 -23.18 14.43
C HIS A 198 1.83 -22.28 13.19
N GLN A 199 2.90 -21.55 12.87
CA GLN A 199 2.99 -20.79 11.62
C GLN A 199 3.46 -21.68 10.46
N LEU A 200 2.80 -21.56 9.30
CA LEU A 200 3.24 -22.23 8.08
C LEU A 200 4.53 -21.63 7.53
N GLN A 201 5.51 -22.48 7.27
CA GLN A 201 6.81 -22.14 6.69
C GLN A 201 6.92 -22.73 5.29
N ASN A 202 7.68 -22.08 4.40
CA ASN A 202 7.91 -22.58 3.06
C ASN A 202 9.14 -23.50 3.03
N GLN A 203 8.94 -24.73 2.58
CA GLN A 203 9.76 -25.38 1.58
C GLN A 203 11.15 -24.83 1.17
N GLU A 204 12.26 -25.12 1.85
CA GLU A 204 13.61 -24.75 1.33
C GLU A 204 14.14 -25.69 0.23
N ASN A 205 13.55 -26.88 0.05
CA ASN A 205 14.00 -27.84 -0.97
C ASN A 205 13.51 -27.45 -2.36
N TYR A 206 14.46 -27.22 -3.28
CA TYR A 206 14.22 -26.94 -4.69
C TYR A 206 14.61 -28.13 -5.56
N TYR A 207 13.92 -28.30 -6.69
CA TYR A 207 14.38 -29.15 -7.79
C TYR A 207 14.45 -28.34 -9.08
N SER A 208 15.35 -28.75 -9.97
CA SER A 208 15.51 -28.16 -11.30
C SER A 208 14.65 -28.92 -12.29
N ALA A 209 13.70 -28.24 -12.92
CA ALA A 209 12.93 -28.77 -14.04
C ALA A 209 12.89 -27.71 -15.14
N ASN A 210 13.28 -28.08 -16.36
CA ASN A 210 13.34 -27.20 -17.54
C ASN A 210 14.12 -25.90 -17.29
N GLY A 211 15.27 -25.97 -16.61
CA GLY A 211 16.12 -24.80 -16.34
C GLY A 211 15.58 -23.81 -15.29
N GLN A 212 14.44 -24.11 -14.65
CA GLN A 212 13.85 -23.28 -13.60
C GLN A 212 13.90 -23.98 -12.23
N ARG A 213 14.24 -23.22 -11.18
CA ARG A 213 14.17 -23.67 -9.78
C ARG A 213 12.72 -23.68 -9.32
N LYS A 214 12.18 -24.85 -8.98
CA LYS A 214 10.81 -25.00 -8.43
C LYS A 214 10.87 -25.56 -7.02
N HIS A 215 10.01 -25.04 -6.14
CA HIS A 215 9.85 -25.58 -4.77
C HIS A 215 9.21 -26.97 -4.82
N ARG A 216 9.61 -27.85 -3.89
CA ARG A 216 9.25 -29.27 -3.99
C ARG A 216 7.76 -29.63 -3.99
N GLN A 217 6.83 -28.97 -3.34
CA GLN A 217 5.39 -29.35 -3.27
C GLN A 217 5.06 -30.78 -2.77
N HIS A 218 4.22 -30.86 -1.73
CA HIS A 218 3.67 -32.11 -1.18
C HIS A 218 2.16 -32.01 -1.04
N LEU A 219 1.48 -33.16 -1.07
CA LEU A 219 0.04 -33.24 -0.87
C LEU A 219 -0.38 -32.73 0.52
N CYS A 220 -1.18 -31.67 0.56
CA CYS A 220 -1.70 -31.10 1.80
C CYS A 220 -2.57 -32.14 2.52
N LYS A 221 -2.30 -32.39 3.81
CA LYS A 221 -2.97 -33.45 4.58
C LYS A 221 -4.49 -33.30 4.63
N VAL A 222 -4.96 -32.08 4.88
CA VAL A 222 -6.41 -31.79 4.95
C VAL A 222 -7.04 -31.88 3.56
N CYS A 223 -6.34 -31.44 2.51
CA CYS A 223 -6.85 -31.55 1.13
C CYS A 223 -6.96 -33.00 0.68
N SER A 224 -5.97 -33.83 0.98
CA SER A 224 -6.00 -35.26 0.66
C SER A 224 -7.09 -35.98 1.43
N ALA A 225 -7.23 -35.67 2.72
CA ALA A 225 -8.25 -36.31 3.55
C ALA A 225 -9.67 -36.01 3.07
N LEU A 226 -9.93 -34.76 2.65
CA LEU A 226 -11.25 -34.33 2.18
C LEU A 226 -11.46 -34.58 0.68
N ALA A 227 -10.48 -35.10 -0.06
CA ALA A 227 -10.59 -35.37 -1.49
C ALA A 227 -11.71 -36.40 -1.77
N PRO A 228 -12.57 -36.21 -2.79
CA PRO A 228 -13.47 -37.25 -3.26
C PRO A 228 -12.73 -38.55 -3.58
N PRO A 229 -13.41 -39.70 -3.53
CA PRO A 229 -12.83 -40.97 -3.95
C PRO A 229 -12.20 -40.87 -5.35
N LYS A 230 -11.01 -41.44 -5.52
CA LYS A 230 -10.23 -41.44 -6.78
C LYS A 230 -9.78 -40.06 -7.28
N THR A 231 -9.81 -39.01 -6.45
CA THR A 231 -9.27 -37.70 -6.81
C THR A 231 -8.01 -37.37 -6.01
N LYS A 232 -7.03 -36.76 -6.66
CA LYS A 232 -5.78 -36.33 -6.00
C LYS A 232 -6.02 -35.07 -5.18
N GLY A 233 -5.49 -35.06 -3.95
CA GLY A 233 -5.48 -33.86 -3.11
C GLY A 233 -4.63 -32.74 -3.71
N PHE A 234 -4.83 -31.51 -3.24
CA PHE A 234 -4.01 -30.38 -3.66
C PHE A 234 -2.62 -30.42 -3.03
N GLU A 235 -1.61 -30.03 -3.80
CA GLU A 235 -0.24 -29.91 -3.34
C GLU A 235 0.05 -28.51 -2.78
N THR A 236 1.07 -28.42 -1.92
CA THR A 236 1.50 -27.18 -1.29
C THR A 236 2.99 -27.20 -0.99
N SER A 237 3.63 -26.03 -1.06
CA SER A 237 5.01 -25.83 -0.64
C SER A 237 5.17 -25.47 0.85
N TYR A 238 4.05 -25.31 1.56
CA TYR A 238 4.02 -24.87 2.94
C TYR A 238 3.83 -26.05 3.91
N PHE A 239 4.45 -25.99 5.08
CA PHE A 239 4.34 -26.99 6.13
C PHE A 239 4.36 -26.34 7.52
N CYS A 240 3.80 -27.04 8.51
CA CYS A 240 3.89 -26.60 9.91
C CYS A 240 5.06 -27.30 10.59
N ARG A 241 6.09 -26.53 10.98
CA ARG A 241 7.30 -27.06 11.64
C ARG A 241 6.98 -27.76 12.96
N ARG A 242 6.24 -27.10 13.84
CA ARG A 242 5.91 -27.61 15.17
C ARG A 242 5.05 -28.87 15.13
N CYS A 243 4.08 -28.96 14.23
CA CYS A 243 3.33 -30.19 14.03
C CYS A 243 4.22 -31.30 13.46
N THR A 244 5.11 -30.97 12.54
CA THR A 244 6.05 -31.94 11.95
C THR A 244 6.97 -32.55 13.01
N GLU A 245 7.44 -31.73 13.95
CA GLU A 245 8.22 -32.17 15.12
C GLU A 245 7.37 -33.04 16.06
N TYR A 246 6.16 -32.59 16.41
CA TYR A 246 5.26 -33.30 17.33
C TYR A 246 4.83 -34.69 16.83
N HIS A 247 4.51 -34.82 15.54
CA HIS A 247 4.05 -36.10 14.95
C HIS A 247 5.18 -36.95 14.37
N GLY A 248 6.43 -36.48 14.41
CA GLY A 248 7.59 -37.19 13.84
C GLY A 248 7.50 -37.44 12.33
N GLY A 249 6.70 -36.64 11.60
CA GLY A 249 6.41 -36.84 10.18
C GLY A 249 6.00 -35.54 9.49
N TYR A 250 6.38 -35.38 8.23
CA TYR A 250 6.19 -34.11 7.50
C TYR A 250 4.71 -33.76 7.32
N ILE A 251 4.32 -32.56 7.80
CA ILE A 251 2.93 -32.07 7.76
C ILE A 251 2.80 -30.86 6.82
N PRO A 252 2.57 -31.11 5.52
CA PRO A 252 2.25 -30.08 4.54
C PRO A 252 0.79 -29.61 4.69
N LEU A 253 0.61 -28.30 4.74
CA LEU A 253 -0.68 -27.63 4.92
C LEU A 253 -0.75 -26.39 4.03
N CYS A 254 -1.92 -26.13 3.45
CA CYS A 254 -2.13 -24.94 2.61
C CYS A 254 -3.01 -23.91 3.30
N ASN A 255 -2.72 -22.63 3.10
CA ASN A 255 -3.50 -21.54 3.68
C ASN A 255 -4.63 -21.06 2.75
N CYS A 256 -5.32 -21.99 2.10
CA CYS A 256 -6.39 -21.66 1.15
C CYS A 256 -7.73 -22.20 1.64
N VAL A 257 -8.78 -21.37 1.57
CA VAL A 257 -10.16 -21.83 1.69
C VAL A 257 -10.54 -22.53 0.39
N ARG A 258 -11.03 -23.76 0.48
CA ARG A 258 -11.48 -24.54 -0.69
C ARG A 258 -12.84 -25.17 -0.40
N ARG A 259 -13.62 -25.38 -1.47
CA ARG A 259 -15.02 -25.85 -1.44
C ARG A 259 -15.95 -24.87 -0.72
N GLN A 260 -15.99 -23.64 -1.22
CA GLN A 260 -16.89 -22.61 -0.69
C GLN A 260 -18.37 -22.99 -0.91
N GLU A 261 -18.65 -23.75 -1.97
CA GLU A 261 -19.98 -24.27 -2.32
C GLU A 261 -20.57 -25.20 -1.24
N THR A 262 -19.74 -25.86 -0.43
CA THR A 262 -20.20 -26.71 0.69
C THR A 262 -20.30 -25.92 2.01
N GLY A 263 -20.27 -24.59 1.97
CA GLY A 263 -20.34 -23.72 3.15
C GLY A 263 -19.03 -23.59 3.96
N ASN A 264 -17.91 -24.12 3.46
CA ASN A 264 -16.64 -24.08 4.20
C ASN A 264 -16.01 -22.67 4.17
N LYS A 265 -15.78 -22.09 5.34
CA LYS A 265 -15.14 -20.77 5.52
C LYS A 265 -13.70 -20.84 6.03
N SER A 266 -13.22 -22.02 6.42
CA SER A 266 -11.92 -22.19 7.07
C SER A 266 -10.81 -22.56 6.09
N THR A 267 -9.60 -22.00 6.28
CA THR A 267 -8.39 -22.43 5.57
C THR A 267 -8.02 -23.86 5.99
N ARG A 268 -7.26 -24.57 5.17
CA ARG A 268 -6.84 -25.94 5.53
C ARG A 268 -5.89 -25.95 6.74
N ASP A 269 -5.08 -24.91 6.86
CA ASP A 269 -4.33 -24.58 8.07
C ASP A 269 -5.23 -24.52 9.32
N LEU A 270 -6.30 -23.71 9.28
CA LEU A 270 -7.23 -23.57 10.39
C LEU A 270 -7.99 -24.85 10.70
N ILE A 271 -8.36 -25.65 9.69
CA ILE A 271 -9.00 -26.95 9.90
C ILE A 271 -8.04 -27.90 10.64
N TRP A 272 -6.76 -27.93 10.27
CA TRP A 272 -5.78 -28.78 10.95
C TRP A 272 -5.55 -28.33 12.40
N HIS A 273 -5.35 -27.03 12.62
CA HIS A 273 -4.97 -26.50 13.92
C HIS A 273 -6.15 -26.36 14.88
N ALA A 274 -7.26 -25.77 14.43
CA ALA A 274 -8.42 -25.51 15.27
C ALA A 274 -9.41 -26.69 15.27
N THR A 275 -9.80 -27.20 14.10
CA THR A 275 -10.86 -28.23 14.02
C THR A 275 -10.34 -29.62 14.37
N TRP A 276 -9.13 -29.97 13.94
CA TRP A 276 -8.51 -31.29 14.22
C TRP A 276 -7.50 -31.23 15.37
N VAL A 277 -7.41 -30.10 16.07
CA VAL A 277 -6.57 -29.90 17.26
C VAL A 277 -5.14 -30.38 17.00
N ASN A 278 -4.47 -29.71 16.06
CA ASN A 278 -3.12 -30.04 15.59
C ASN A 278 -2.96 -31.48 15.05
N GLY A 279 -4.04 -32.10 14.58
CA GLY A 279 -4.06 -33.46 14.05
C GLY A 279 -4.30 -34.56 15.09
N THR A 280 -4.68 -34.22 16.32
CA THR A 280 -5.01 -35.21 17.38
C THR A 280 -6.47 -35.67 17.31
N VAL A 281 -7.38 -34.81 16.84
CA VAL A 281 -8.84 -35.07 16.75
C VAL A 281 -9.29 -35.12 15.28
N ILE A 282 -8.68 -36.03 14.52
CA ILE A 282 -9.08 -36.27 13.12
C ILE A 282 -10.34 -37.16 13.13
N PRO A 283 -11.42 -36.79 12.40
CA PRO A 283 -12.62 -37.62 12.29
C PRO A 283 -12.29 -39.05 11.84
N ALA A 284 -12.89 -40.06 12.48
CA ALA A 284 -12.55 -41.47 12.27
C ALA A 284 -12.63 -41.92 10.80
N HIS A 285 -13.60 -41.39 10.04
CA HIS A 285 -13.77 -41.67 8.62
C HIS A 285 -12.67 -41.07 7.73
N LEU A 286 -11.91 -40.07 8.22
CA LEU A 286 -10.81 -39.41 7.51
C LEU A 286 -9.43 -39.88 7.98
N LYS A 287 -9.35 -40.59 9.11
CA LYS A 287 -8.06 -41.02 9.68
C LYS A 287 -7.29 -41.96 8.74
N LYS A 288 -8.00 -42.79 7.97
CA LYS A 288 -7.41 -43.75 7.01
C LYS A 288 -6.78 -43.08 5.78
N SER A 289 -7.12 -41.83 5.47
CA SER A 289 -6.60 -41.10 4.31
C SER A 289 -5.40 -40.18 4.63
N ILE A 290 -4.95 -40.17 5.90
CA ILE A 290 -3.82 -39.36 6.36
C ILE A 290 -2.68 -40.28 6.78
N HIS A 291 -1.63 -40.33 5.94
CA HIS A 291 -0.41 -41.06 6.25
C HIS A 291 0.69 -40.11 6.71
N PHE A 292 1.28 -40.34 7.88
CA PHE A 292 2.48 -39.62 8.30
C PHE A 292 3.70 -40.32 7.71
N CYS A 293 4.35 -39.69 6.72
CA CYS A 293 5.58 -40.23 6.17
C CYS A 293 6.72 -39.87 7.13
N LYS A 294 7.40 -40.88 7.67
CA LYS A 294 8.56 -40.68 8.54
C LYS A 294 9.62 -39.88 7.79
N ARG A 295 10.29 -38.98 8.50
CA ARG A 295 11.42 -38.22 7.96
C ARG A 295 12.47 -39.21 7.46
N LYS A 296 12.90 -39.11 6.21
CA LYS A 296 14.10 -39.83 5.73
C LYS A 296 15.28 -39.22 6.49
N ARG A 297 16.04 -40.03 7.24
CA ARG A 297 17.27 -39.58 7.92
C ARG A 297 18.12 -38.81 6.91
N SER A 298 18.56 -37.62 7.28
CA SER A 298 19.63 -36.95 6.54
C SER A 298 20.92 -37.74 6.76
N GLU A 299 21.71 -37.91 5.71
CA GLU A 299 23.02 -38.59 5.76
C GLU A 299 23.95 -38.02 6.85
N ALA A 300 23.74 -36.77 7.27
CA ALA A 300 24.43 -36.13 8.40
C ALA A 300 24.16 -36.73 9.80
N GLU A 301 23.12 -37.54 10.00
CA GLU A 301 22.83 -38.20 11.29
C GLU A 301 23.43 -39.61 11.40
N ASP A 302 23.84 -40.23 10.29
CA ASP A 302 24.45 -41.56 10.31
C ASP A 302 25.98 -41.48 10.56
N GLU A 303 26.64 -40.34 10.29
CA GLU A 303 28.05 -40.10 10.65
C GLU A 303 28.32 -39.94 12.16
N GLN A 304 27.28 -39.77 12.98
CA GLN A 304 27.40 -39.65 14.46
C GLN A 304 27.11 -40.96 15.21
N LYS A 305 26.93 -42.08 14.51
CA LYS A 305 26.74 -43.41 15.13
C LYS A 305 27.83 -44.43 14.79
N GLU A 306 28.84 -44.06 14.01
CA GLU A 306 30.04 -44.88 13.76
C GLU A 306 31.32 -44.26 14.37
N GLY A 307 31.19 -43.57 15.51
CA GLY A 307 32.31 -43.14 16.36
C GLY A 307 32.38 -43.97 17.64
#